data_AF-A0A2D9LT64-F1
#
_entry.id   AF-A0A2D9LT64-F1
#
_cell.length_a   1.000
_cell.length_b   1.000
_cell.length_c   1.000
_cell.angle_alpha   90.00
_cell.angle_beta   90.00
_cell.angle_gamma   90.00
#
_symmetry.space_group_name_H-M   'P 1'
#
loop_
_entity.id
_entity.type
_entity.pdbx_description
1 polymer ?
#
loop_
_entity_poly.entity_id
_entity_poly.type
_entity_poly.pdbx_seq_one_letter_code
_entity_poly.pdbx_strand_id
1 'polypeptide(L)' 'MTVERSDGQPFEARNRATLCRCGNSKNKPFCDGTRKEIGFSG' A
#
# COMPACT_ATOMS: atom_id res chain seq x y z
N MET A 1 14.45 9.85 -8.56
CA MET A 1 13.27 9.28 -9.25
C MET A 1 12.11 9.35 -8.26
N THR A 2 11.25 10.34 -8.42
CA THR A 2 10.11 10.59 -7.53
C THR A 2 8.92 9.83 -8.11
N VAL A 3 8.32 8.93 -7.34
CA VAL A 3 7.09 8.25 -7.77
C VAL A 3 5.96 9.25 -7.60
N GLU A 4 5.27 9.59 -8.68
CA GLU A 4 4.17 10.55 -8.67
C GLU A 4 2.83 9.83 -8.58
N ARG A 5 2.00 10.24 -7.62
CA ARG A 5 0.65 9.73 -7.46
C ARG A 5 -0.26 10.37 -8.49
N SER A 6 -1.26 9.62 -8.97
CA SER A 6 -2.26 10.14 -9.90
C SER A 6 -3.10 11.29 -9.33
N ASP A 7 -3.09 11.47 -8.01
CA ASP A 7 -3.79 12.53 -7.27
C ASP A 7 -2.91 13.76 -6.94
N GLY A 8 -1.66 13.79 -7.40
CA GLY A 8 -0.75 14.94 -7.22
C GLY A 8 -0.20 15.09 -5.80
N GLN A 9 -0.54 14.22 -4.84
CA GLN A 9 0.11 14.21 -3.54
C GLN A 9 1.52 13.64 -3.63
N PRO A 10 2.50 14.20 -2.90
CA PRO A 10 3.85 13.66 -2.84
C PRO A 10 3.80 12.23 -2.28
N PHE A 11 4.37 11.27 -3.02
CA PHE A 11 4.60 9.93 -2.51
C PHE A 11 5.85 9.99 -1.63
N GLU A 12 5.74 9.57 -0.37
CA GLU A 12 6.91 9.34 0.47
C GLU A 12 7.81 8.32 -0.25
N ALA A 13 8.96 8.79 -0.74
CA ALA A 13 9.92 8.00 -1.51
C ALA A 13 10.62 6.98 -0.60
N ARG A 14 9.87 6.00 -0.12
CA ARG A 14 10.39 4.85 0.61
C ARG A 14 10.91 3.86 -0.40
N ASN A 15 12.12 3.34 -0.15
CA ASN A 15 12.77 2.33 -0.99
C ASN A 15 11.93 1.07 -1.20
N ARG A 16 10.92 0.82 -0.35
CA ARG A 16 9.98 -0.29 -0.48
C ARG A 16 8.58 0.18 -0.08
N ALA A 17 7.64 0.04 -0.99
CA ALA A 17 6.22 0.22 -0.76
C ALA A 17 5.50 -1.10 -1.04
N THR A 18 4.75 -1.60 -0.06
CA THR A 18 3.93 -2.80 -0.23
C THR A 18 2.51 -2.36 -0.55
N LEU A 19 2.00 -2.72 -1.72
CA LEU A 19 0.62 -2.41 -2.11
C LEU A 19 -0.35 -3.41 -1.48
N CYS A 20 -1.51 -2.92 -1.07
CA CYS A 20 -2.61 -3.75 -0.60
C CYS A 20 -3.18 -4.54 -1.78
N ARG A 21 -3.14 -5.86 -1.67
CA ARG A 21 -3.77 -6.80 -2.63
C ARG A 21 -4.99 -7.52 -2.06
N CYS A 22 -5.23 -7.37 -0.76
CA CYS A 22 -6.28 -8.10 -0.03
C CYS A 22 -7.62 -7.35 0.06
N GLY A 23 -7.70 -6.11 -0.43
CA GLY A 23 -8.90 -5.27 -0.41
C GLY A 23 -9.28 -4.68 0.97
N ASN A 24 -8.75 -5.23 2.06
CA ASN A 24 -9.15 -4.92 3.44
C ASN A 24 -8.20 -3.96 4.18
N SER A 25 -7.12 -3.52 3.56
CA SER A 25 -6.24 -2.54 4.22
C SER A 25 -6.97 -1.21 4.43
N LYS A 26 -6.77 -0.62 5.61
CA LYS A 26 -7.25 0.72 5.98
C LYS A 26 -6.37 1.84 5.42
N ASN A 27 -5.14 1.53 5.01
CA ASN A 27 -4.16 2.49 4.51
C ASN A 27 -3.97 2.38 2.98
N LYS A 28 -5.08 2.28 2.23
CA LYS A 28 -5.03 2.12 0.76
C LYS A 28 -4.28 3.30 0.13
N PRO A 29 -3.45 3.06 -0.90
CA PRO A 29 -3.20 1.81 -1.63
C PRO A 29 -2.17 0.87 -0.97
N PHE A 30 -1.65 1.19 0.21
CA PHE A 30 -0.60 0.44 0.89
C PHE A 30 -1.16 -0.70 1.74
N CYS A 31 -0.33 -1.70 1.99
CA CYS A 31 -0.61 -2.80 2.89
C CYS A 31 -0.32 -2.39 4.33
N ASP A 32 -1.33 -2.49 5.19
CA ASP A 32 -1.24 -2.19 6.63
C ASP A 32 -1.07 -3.43 7.51
N GLY A 33 -0.81 -4.61 6.90
CA GLY A 33 -0.68 -5.87 7.64
C GLY A 33 -1.99 -6.63 7.86
N THR A 34 -3.15 -6.00 7.60
CA THR A 34 -4.50 -6.63 7.69
C THR A 34 -4.60 -7.95 6.93
N ARG A 35 -3.79 -8.14 5.87
CA ARG A 35 -3.70 -9.42 5.15
C ARG A 35 -3.42 -10.62 6.08
N LYS A 36 -2.68 -10.45 7.17
CA LYS A 36 -2.38 -11.53 8.12
C LYS A 36 -3.59 -11.85 8.98
N GLU A 37 -4.31 -10.82 9.42
CA GLU A 37 -5.50 -10.95 10.26
C GLU A 37 -6.64 -11.68 9.52
N ILE A 38 -6.79 -11.42 8.22
CA ILE A 38 -7.82 -12.08 7.39
C ILE A 38 -7.34 -13.36 6.70
N GLY A 39 -6.12 -13.83 6.98
CA GLY A 39 -5.56 -15.03 6.34
C GLY A 39 -5.35 -14.91 4.82
N PHE A 40 -5.12 -13.69 4.31
CA PHE A 40 -4.86 -13.46 2.89
C PHE A 40 -3.42 -13.84 2.50
N SER A 41 -3.32 -15.00 1.86
CA SER A 41 -2.11 -15.64 1.35
C SER A 41 -1.94 -15.36 -0.15
N GLY A 42 -1.95 -14.09 -0.53
CA GLY A 42 -1.60 -13.66 -1.89
C GLY A 42 -0.10 -13.48 -2.09
#